data_AF-A0A6B1ET50-F1
#
_entry.id   AF-A0A6B1ET50-F1
#
_cell.length_a   1.000
_cell.length_b   1.000
_cell.length_c   1.000
_cell.angle_alpha   90.00
_cell.angle_beta   90.00
_cell.angle_gamma   90.00
#
_symmetry.space_group_name_H-M   'P 1'
#
loop_
_entity.id
_entity.type
_entity.pdbx_description
1 polymer ?
#
loop_
_entity_poly.entity_id
_entity_poly.type
_entity_poly.pdbx_seq_one_letter_code
_entity_poly.pdbx_strand_id
1 'polypeptide(L)'
;MWLGWSGLLEERSMIHILSNKGGLRDPLVPMVVFFKCVLRNFSLRTLHRHHFCYRKCRITLLIGFIMLTVLIGGCANHRLETYQELRSTEVQPPVYYYTEVEKKITNTESEPIVEPDPFLSEIEAKVLKYQKQWQAQLESETPMPNLFYDLSTDTMRVHRQLAASPEAARVRLAEPITLELLVVLGYEWSPRLKSVREKIRAILEQYPQAVYLENVLRQYNAFTKQLDTKVGPRHHKEMMAMEFPFPDTLALKGRVITEDVLIAQKEFEIALRDLVSEIKLAYYDYLFLVKAIRINEENQKLLQQMITIAQTKFRVGQGKYSNVIMAQVELSKLANVIITLDQQRETIIARLNTLLNVSADLPLGIPVPVEEERVVSTLAELYALGVQKRQEIQKQKLAISKMGLVVEMAKRMTYPDPTLGASYFENRSMPDLKHTENMPMAFMTQRTLNLANTAWFGHRNSYIREVNVKIEAMEHRIEELESQLRFVVKKHHFGMETANRSIRLYRQTLLPQAQQALDAANTAYQAAQIDFLSFLDAQRTLLTLRIEEQRASRDYHQHLTQLEQAVGMILPKHPLIQK
;
A
#
# COMPACT_ATOMS: atom_id res chain seq x y z
N MET A 1 -31.35 14.82 -13.93
CA MET A 1 -30.35 14.72 -12.83
C MET A 1 -28.99 14.87 -13.50
N TRP A 2 -28.29 16.00 -13.46
CA TRP A 2 -28.16 16.95 -12.37
C TRP A 2 -28.42 18.40 -12.81
N LEU A 3 -29.38 19.02 -12.12
CA LEU A 3 -29.46 20.46 -11.90
C LEU A 3 -28.32 20.87 -10.96
N GLY A 4 -27.81 22.09 -11.05
CA GLY A 4 -27.01 22.64 -9.95
C GLY A 4 -26.20 23.90 -10.22
N TRP A 5 -26.89 25.02 -10.46
CA TRP A 5 -26.50 26.38 -10.05
C TRP A 5 -25.52 27.21 -10.91
N SER A 6 -26.17 28.16 -11.57
CA SER A 6 -25.76 29.50 -11.98
C SER A 6 -25.34 30.42 -10.83
N GLY A 7 -24.51 31.43 -11.15
CA GLY A 7 -24.47 32.72 -10.44
C GLY A 7 -23.06 33.33 -10.41
N LEU A 8 -22.71 34.21 -11.37
CA LEU A 8 -22.67 35.68 -11.18
C LEU A 8 -21.51 36.15 -10.28
N LEU A 9 -20.42 36.66 -10.88
CA LEU A 9 -20.10 38.09 -10.95
C LEU A 9 -18.64 38.35 -11.34
N GLU A 10 -18.51 39.29 -12.28
CA GLU A 10 -17.44 40.29 -12.44
C GLU A 10 -16.12 39.93 -13.15
N GLU A 11 -16.18 40.21 -14.47
CA GLU A 11 -15.13 40.91 -15.20
C GLU A 11 -14.52 42.08 -14.40
N ARG A 12 -13.21 42.01 -14.13
CA ARG A 12 -12.20 43.06 -14.39
C ARG A 12 -11.01 42.87 -13.47
N SER A 13 -9.95 42.25 -13.98
CA SER A 13 -8.56 42.66 -13.77
C SER A 13 -7.62 41.51 -14.14
N MET A 14 -7.13 41.50 -15.38
CA MET A 14 -5.75 41.12 -15.70
C MET A 14 -5.51 41.30 -17.21
N ILE A 15 -5.71 42.53 -17.68
CA ILE A 15 -5.01 43.05 -18.85
C ILE A 15 -3.97 44.00 -18.29
N HIS A 16 -2.82 43.46 -17.91
CA HIS A 16 -1.51 44.10 -17.98
C HIS A 16 -0.47 43.10 -17.50
N ILE A 17 0.66 43.08 -18.19
CA ILE A 17 1.81 42.19 -17.99
C ILE A 17 1.64 40.84 -18.70
N LEU A 18 1.85 40.86 -20.02
CA LEU A 18 2.86 40.04 -20.70
C LEU A 18 3.04 40.60 -22.12
N SER A 19 3.46 41.87 -22.17
CA SER A 19 4.34 42.32 -23.23
C SER A 19 5.73 41.86 -22.83
N ASN A 20 6.32 40.93 -23.58
CA ASN A 20 7.59 41.14 -24.30
C ASN A 20 8.26 39.78 -24.59
N LYS A 21 8.80 39.67 -25.80
CA LYS A 21 9.67 38.61 -26.37
C LYS A 21 9.01 37.34 -26.93
N GLY A 22 8.86 37.36 -28.26
CA GLY A 22 9.59 36.41 -29.12
C GLY A 22 8.95 35.05 -29.42
N GLY A 23 8.15 35.03 -30.49
CA GLY A 23 8.20 33.99 -31.52
C GLY A 23 7.76 32.57 -31.18
N LEU A 24 6.48 32.26 -31.39
CA LEU A 24 5.97 31.01 -31.98
C LEU A 24 4.50 31.24 -32.36
N ARG A 25 4.13 31.02 -33.63
CA ARG A 25 2.76 31.18 -34.14
C ARG A 25 1.93 29.98 -33.71
N ASP A 26 0.97 30.18 -32.81
CA ASP A 26 -0.01 29.18 -32.40
C ASP A 26 -1.05 28.86 -33.51
N PRO A 27 -1.44 27.59 -33.70
CA PRO A 27 -2.39 27.15 -34.73
C PRO A 27 -3.87 27.28 -34.30
N LEU A 28 -4.19 28.06 -33.28
CA LEU A 28 -5.54 28.13 -32.67
C LEU A 28 -6.44 29.26 -33.22
N VAL A 29 -5.92 30.12 -34.11
CA VAL A 29 -6.69 31.23 -34.70
C VAL A 29 -7.84 30.80 -35.64
N PRO A 30 -7.77 29.71 -36.44
CA PRO A 30 -8.86 29.38 -37.36
C PRO A 30 -10.07 28.72 -36.69
N MET A 31 -9.94 28.17 -35.47
CA MET A 31 -11.03 27.45 -34.79
C MET A 31 -12.07 28.41 -34.18
N VAL A 32 -11.64 29.61 -33.76
CA VAL A 32 -12.51 30.66 -33.18
C VAL A 32 -13.34 31.38 -34.26
N VAL A 33 -12.83 31.47 -35.49
CA VAL A 33 -13.56 32.07 -36.62
C VAL A 33 -14.67 31.13 -37.13
N PHE A 34 -14.46 29.81 -37.09
CA PHE A 34 -15.45 28.82 -37.53
C PHE A 34 -16.67 28.76 -36.60
N PHE A 35 -16.46 28.84 -35.27
CA PHE A 35 -17.55 28.85 -34.28
C PHE A 35 -18.42 30.11 -34.36
N LYS A 36 -17.83 31.26 -34.70
CA LYS A 36 -18.58 32.53 -34.88
C LYS A 36 -19.49 32.52 -36.12
N CYS A 37 -19.20 31.71 -37.14
CA CYS A 37 -19.99 31.68 -38.37
C CYS A 37 -21.20 30.73 -38.29
N VAL A 38 -21.12 29.68 -37.45
CA VAL A 38 -22.20 28.69 -37.27
C VAL A 38 -23.31 29.17 -36.32
N LEU A 39 -22.97 30.01 -35.33
CA LEU A 39 -23.93 30.51 -34.33
C LEU A 39 -24.79 31.70 -34.80
N ARG A 40 -24.50 32.31 -35.96
CA ARG A 40 -25.18 33.55 -36.42
C ARG A 40 -26.32 33.32 -37.44
N ASN A 41 -26.54 32.10 -37.93
CA ASN A 41 -27.50 31.82 -39.02
C ASN A 41 -28.71 30.95 -38.64
N PHE A 42 -29.02 30.78 -37.35
CA PHE A 42 -30.26 30.12 -36.92
C PHE A 42 -31.31 31.15 -36.48
N SER A 43 -31.94 31.79 -37.46
CA SER A 43 -33.16 32.59 -37.28
C SER A 43 -34.07 32.42 -38.50
N LEU A 44 -35.35 32.13 -38.22
CA LEU A 44 -36.39 31.64 -39.11
C LEU A 44 -36.68 32.51 -40.37
N ARG A 45 -36.74 31.89 -41.57
CA ARG A 45 -37.96 31.71 -42.41
C ARG A 45 -37.62 31.35 -43.87
N THR A 46 -38.58 30.63 -44.46
CA THR A 46 -38.91 30.42 -45.90
C THR A 46 -38.11 29.41 -46.74
N LEU A 47 -38.83 28.34 -47.10
CA LEU A 47 -38.67 27.45 -48.24
C LEU A 47 -38.42 28.24 -49.54
N HIS A 48 -37.39 27.87 -50.30
CA HIS A 48 -37.40 27.34 -51.69
C HIS A 48 -36.06 27.64 -52.38
N ARG A 49 -35.55 26.66 -53.13
CA ARG A 49 -34.28 26.64 -53.89
C ARG A 49 -32.99 26.53 -53.08
N HIS A 50 -32.34 25.37 -53.13
CA HIS A 50 -31.05 25.20 -53.82
C HIS A 50 -30.52 23.77 -53.64
N HIS A 51 -30.83 22.91 -54.60
CA HIS A 51 -30.27 21.56 -54.75
C HIS A 51 -28.78 21.54 -55.15
N PHE A 52 -28.07 22.68 -55.09
CA PHE A 52 -26.71 22.85 -55.59
C PHE A 52 -25.62 22.87 -54.50
N CYS A 53 -25.99 22.92 -53.21
CA CYS A 53 -25.02 23.05 -52.11
C CYS A 53 -24.55 21.69 -51.51
N TYR A 54 -25.23 20.59 -51.83
CA TYR A 54 -24.97 19.29 -51.19
C TYR A 54 -23.72 18.56 -51.70
N ARG A 55 -23.23 18.89 -52.92
CA ARG A 55 -22.09 18.18 -53.54
C ARG A 55 -20.72 18.73 -53.11
N LYS A 56 -20.61 20.03 -52.79
CA LYS A 56 -19.37 20.64 -52.27
C LYS A 56 -19.13 20.31 -50.79
N CYS A 57 -20.18 20.23 -49.99
CA CYS A 57 -20.05 19.98 -48.54
C CYS A 57 -19.55 18.54 -48.22
N ARG A 58 -19.92 17.55 -49.05
CA ARG A 58 -19.50 16.15 -48.88
C ARG A 58 -18.00 15.93 -49.12
N ILE A 59 -17.39 16.66 -50.05
CA ILE A 59 -15.96 16.50 -50.37
C ILE A 59 -15.09 17.10 -49.27
N THR A 60 -15.47 18.27 -48.74
CA THR A 60 -14.75 18.90 -47.61
C THR A 60 -14.87 18.11 -46.31
N LEU A 61 -16.02 17.48 -46.03
CA LEU A 61 -16.17 16.60 -44.87
C LEU A 61 -15.37 15.31 -45.01
N LEU A 62 -15.29 14.72 -46.21
CA LEU A 62 -14.48 13.52 -46.44
C LEU A 62 -12.99 13.80 -46.31
N ILE A 63 -12.50 14.92 -46.85
CA ILE A 63 -11.08 15.32 -46.75
C ILE A 63 -10.71 15.64 -45.29
N GLY A 64 -11.62 16.30 -44.55
CA GLY A 64 -11.44 16.55 -43.11
C GLY A 64 -11.34 15.26 -42.30
N PHE A 65 -12.17 14.26 -42.60
CA PHE A 65 -12.15 12.97 -41.91
C PHE A 65 -10.90 12.13 -42.26
N ILE A 66 -10.44 12.19 -43.51
CA ILE A 66 -9.19 11.53 -43.95
C ILE A 66 -7.98 12.19 -43.27
N MET A 67 -7.92 13.53 -43.22
CA MET A 67 -6.83 14.23 -42.51
C MET A 67 -6.82 13.93 -41.02
N LEU A 68 -8.00 13.86 -40.37
CA LEU A 68 -8.10 13.53 -38.95
C LEU A 68 -7.67 12.08 -38.66
N THR A 69 -8.05 11.13 -39.51
CA THR A 69 -7.66 9.72 -39.34
C THR A 69 -6.17 9.49 -39.62
N VAL A 70 -5.56 10.20 -40.57
CA VAL A 70 -4.11 10.17 -40.80
C VAL A 70 -3.33 10.83 -39.64
N LEU A 71 -3.84 11.92 -39.07
CA LEU A 71 -3.22 12.59 -37.91
C LEU A 71 -3.33 11.76 -36.62
N ILE A 72 -4.47 11.10 -36.39
CA ILE A 72 -4.66 10.23 -35.22
C ILE A 72 -3.85 8.93 -35.40
N GLY A 73 -3.80 8.36 -36.61
CA GLY A 73 -2.99 7.18 -36.93
C GLY A 73 -1.48 7.43 -36.79
N GLY A 74 -0.98 8.58 -37.28
CA GLY A 74 0.42 8.97 -37.14
C GLY A 74 0.84 9.23 -35.69
N CYS A 75 -0.02 9.88 -34.89
CA CYS A 75 0.24 10.10 -33.48
C CYS A 75 0.19 8.82 -32.63
N ALA A 76 -0.66 7.85 -33.02
CA ALA A 76 -0.75 6.56 -32.33
C ALA A 76 0.46 5.67 -32.63
N ASN A 77 0.89 5.59 -33.89
CA ASN A 77 2.06 4.79 -34.29
C ASN A 77 3.36 5.35 -33.72
N HIS A 78 3.55 6.67 -33.75
CA HIS A 78 4.76 7.28 -33.20
C HIS A 78 4.87 7.13 -31.68
N ARG A 79 3.74 7.14 -30.97
CA ARG A 79 3.72 6.79 -29.54
C ARG A 79 4.05 5.32 -29.31
N LEU A 80 3.55 4.40 -30.13
CA LEU A 80 3.80 2.97 -29.95
C LEU A 80 5.27 2.59 -30.19
N GLU A 81 5.89 3.19 -31.22
CA GLU A 81 7.33 3.02 -31.51
C GLU A 81 8.19 3.59 -30.37
N THR A 82 7.89 4.80 -29.89
CA THR A 82 8.63 5.39 -28.75
C THR A 82 8.44 4.59 -27.45
N TYR A 83 7.27 4.00 -27.20
CA TYR A 83 7.06 3.11 -26.06
C TYR A 83 7.81 1.77 -26.19
N GLN A 84 7.97 1.23 -27.40
CA GLN A 84 8.75 0.01 -27.64
C GLN A 84 10.26 0.24 -27.60
N GLU A 85 10.74 1.40 -28.06
CA GLU A 85 12.14 1.83 -27.90
C GLU A 85 12.52 2.03 -26.43
N LEU A 86 11.65 2.62 -25.61
CA LEU A 86 11.86 2.79 -24.16
C LEU A 86 11.86 1.46 -23.37
N ARG A 87 11.27 0.40 -23.93
CA ARG A 87 11.18 -0.92 -23.27
C ARG A 87 12.31 -1.88 -23.70
N SER A 88 12.93 -1.62 -24.85
CA SER A 88 14.03 -2.41 -25.41
C SER A 88 15.41 -1.82 -25.13
N THR A 89 15.49 -0.56 -24.71
CA THR A 89 16.73 0.01 -24.18
C THR A 89 16.98 -0.55 -22.78
N GLU A 90 17.93 -1.48 -22.65
CA GLU A 90 18.61 -1.69 -21.38
C GLU A 90 19.10 -0.33 -20.90
N VAL A 91 18.54 0.15 -19.79
CA VAL A 91 18.99 1.39 -19.15
C VAL A 91 20.39 1.13 -18.62
N GLN A 92 21.39 1.34 -19.48
CA GLN A 92 22.75 1.53 -18.99
C GLN A 92 22.70 2.76 -18.09
N PRO A 93 23.15 2.67 -16.83
CA PRO A 93 23.18 3.83 -15.96
C PRO A 93 23.97 4.93 -16.68
N PRO A 94 23.51 6.19 -16.64
CA PRO A 94 24.25 7.27 -17.28
C PRO A 94 25.67 7.24 -16.75
N VAL A 95 26.65 7.19 -17.65
CA VAL A 95 28.07 7.30 -17.29
C VAL A 95 28.23 8.66 -16.64
N TYR A 96 28.21 8.69 -15.32
CA TYR A 96 28.33 9.92 -14.59
C TYR A 96 29.69 10.54 -14.90
N TYR A 97 29.72 11.88 -15.02
CA TYR A 97 30.93 12.69 -15.22
C TYR A 97 32.06 12.38 -14.20
N TYR A 98 31.71 11.72 -13.09
CA TYR A 98 32.63 11.28 -12.04
C TYR A 98 33.59 10.15 -12.47
N THR A 99 33.25 9.33 -13.48
CA THR A 99 34.11 8.20 -13.91
C THR A 99 35.42 8.66 -14.58
N GLU A 100 35.41 9.79 -15.29
CA GLU A 100 36.64 10.39 -15.83
C GLU A 100 37.45 11.13 -14.75
N VAL A 101 36.78 11.63 -13.71
CA VAL A 101 37.43 12.26 -12.55
C VAL A 101 38.09 11.20 -11.66
N GLU A 102 37.45 10.04 -11.44
CA GLU A 102 38.05 8.90 -10.72
C GLU A 102 39.32 8.37 -11.39
N LYS A 103 39.35 8.29 -12.74
CA LYS A 103 40.57 7.93 -13.49
C LYS A 103 41.69 8.97 -13.39
N LYS A 104 41.38 10.24 -13.12
CA LYS A 104 42.38 11.29 -12.87
C LYS A 104 42.85 11.34 -11.42
N ILE A 105 41.97 11.04 -10.46
CA ILE A 105 42.30 10.98 -9.03
C ILE A 105 43.20 9.77 -8.74
N THR A 106 42.94 8.62 -9.36
CA THR A 106 43.75 7.39 -9.19
C THR A 106 45.19 7.50 -9.70
N ASN A 107 45.49 8.44 -10.60
CA ASN A 107 46.84 8.71 -11.09
C ASN A 107 47.61 9.73 -10.25
N THR A 108 46.99 10.30 -9.21
CA THR A 108 47.67 11.20 -8.28
C THR A 108 47.88 10.44 -6.98
N GLU A 109 49.06 9.83 -6.83
CA GLU A 109 49.56 9.24 -5.58
C GLU A 109 49.72 10.34 -4.53
N SER A 110 48.63 10.75 -3.92
CA SER A 110 48.65 11.45 -2.64
C SER A 110 47.43 10.99 -1.87
N GLU A 111 47.61 9.91 -1.11
CA GLU A 111 46.69 9.58 -0.03
C GLU A 111 46.54 10.83 0.86
N PRO A 112 45.32 11.28 1.17
CA PRO A 112 45.14 12.34 2.14
C PRO A 112 45.63 11.81 3.50
N ILE A 113 46.79 12.30 3.93
CA ILE A 113 47.33 12.11 5.28
C ILE A 113 46.45 12.93 6.24
N VAL A 114 45.29 12.40 6.60
CA VAL A 114 44.52 12.87 7.74
C VAL A 114 44.26 11.64 8.58
N GLU A 115 45.06 11.45 9.63
CA GLU A 115 44.74 10.45 10.65
C GLU A 115 43.31 10.70 11.14
N PRO A 116 42.44 9.67 11.15
CA PRO A 116 41.08 9.82 11.62
C PRO A 116 41.12 10.26 13.08
N ASP A 117 40.42 11.35 13.39
CA ASP A 117 40.30 11.87 14.75
C ASP A 117 39.80 10.74 15.69
N PRO A 118 40.55 10.37 16.75
CA PRO A 118 40.19 9.29 17.66
C PRO A 118 38.77 9.44 18.24
N PHE A 119 38.33 10.68 18.49
CA PHE A 119 36.98 10.95 19.01
C PHE A 119 35.88 10.63 17.98
N LEU A 120 36.09 10.99 16.71
CA LEU A 120 35.14 10.69 15.63
C LEU A 120 35.09 9.20 15.33
N SER A 121 36.24 8.50 15.40
CA SER A 121 36.30 7.05 15.26
C SER A 121 35.48 6.32 16.33
N GLU A 122 35.45 6.85 17.56
CA GLU A 122 34.63 6.30 18.66
C GLU A 122 33.13 6.52 18.42
N ILE A 123 32.75 7.69 17.89
CA ILE A 123 31.36 8.00 17.53
C ILE A 123 30.90 7.11 16.37
N GLU A 124 31.71 6.97 15.32
CA GLU A 124 31.42 6.07 14.19
C GLU A 124 31.25 4.63 14.66
N ALA A 125 32.11 4.14 15.55
CA ALA A 125 31.98 2.81 16.13
C ALA A 125 30.67 2.64 16.93
N LYS A 126 30.23 3.67 17.67
CA LYS A 126 28.95 3.65 18.39
C LYS A 126 27.75 3.65 17.43
N VAL A 127 27.76 4.48 16.39
CA VAL A 127 26.69 4.54 15.39
C VAL A 127 26.58 3.22 14.63
N LEU A 128 27.72 2.66 14.20
CA LEU A 128 27.76 1.36 13.53
C LEU A 128 27.28 0.22 14.46
N LYS A 129 27.59 0.30 15.76
CA LYS A 129 27.05 -0.65 16.75
C LYS A 129 25.52 -0.56 16.84
N TYR A 130 24.94 0.63 16.87
CA TYR A 130 23.48 0.81 16.87
C TYR A 130 22.83 0.30 15.57
N GLN A 131 23.42 0.60 14.41
CA GLN A 131 22.96 0.06 13.12
C GLN A 131 22.99 -1.47 13.12
N LYS A 132 24.09 -2.08 13.59
CA LYS A 132 24.24 -3.54 13.70
C LYS A 132 23.23 -4.17 14.65
N GLN A 133 22.89 -3.51 15.77
CA GLN A 133 21.85 -3.99 16.68
C GLN A 133 20.48 -4.06 15.99
N TRP A 134 20.13 -3.02 15.22
CA TRP A 134 18.89 -3.01 14.45
C TRP A 134 18.89 -4.03 13.30
N GLN A 135 20.00 -4.17 12.59
CA GLN A 135 20.16 -5.19 11.54
C GLN A 135 20.03 -6.59 12.13
N ALA A 136 20.67 -6.88 13.25
CA ALA A 136 20.56 -8.16 13.95
C ALA A 136 19.11 -8.47 14.37
N GLN A 137 18.32 -7.46 14.74
CA GLN A 137 16.90 -7.64 15.07
C GLN A 137 16.01 -7.88 13.82
N LEU A 138 16.40 -7.36 12.66
CA LEU A 138 15.71 -7.62 11.38
C LEU A 138 16.04 -9.00 10.82
N GLU A 139 17.25 -9.49 11.07
CA GLU A 139 17.79 -10.74 10.55
C GLU A 139 17.67 -11.91 11.53
N SER A 140 17.23 -11.65 12.78
CA SER A 140 17.00 -12.70 13.76
C SER A 140 15.95 -13.69 13.28
N GLU A 141 16.22 -15.00 13.42
CA GLU A 141 15.27 -16.08 13.13
C GLU A 141 13.98 -15.96 13.97
N THR A 142 14.08 -15.30 15.13
CA THR A 142 12.94 -14.93 15.95
C THR A 142 12.20 -13.75 15.32
N PRO A 143 10.90 -13.86 15.08
CA PRO A 143 10.10 -12.73 14.60
C PRO A 143 10.20 -11.55 15.57
N MET A 144 10.07 -10.32 15.07
CA MET A 144 10.06 -9.13 15.94
C MET A 144 9.10 -9.32 17.12
N PRO A 145 9.45 -8.85 18.34
CA PRO A 145 8.58 -9.00 19.49
C PRO A 145 7.23 -8.31 19.26
N ASN A 146 6.13 -8.95 19.68
CA ASN A 146 4.74 -8.45 19.57
C ASN A 146 4.19 -8.31 18.14
N LEU A 147 4.49 -9.24 17.23
CA LEU A 147 3.79 -9.30 15.94
C LEU A 147 2.28 -9.49 16.12
N PHE A 148 1.53 -9.00 15.13
CA PHE A 148 0.09 -9.23 15.02
C PHE A 148 -0.27 -10.72 15.08
N TYR A 149 0.57 -11.57 14.47
CA TYR A 149 0.40 -13.01 14.42
C TYR A 149 1.61 -13.70 15.03
N ASP A 150 1.37 -14.63 15.95
CA ASP A 150 2.42 -15.39 16.60
C ASP A 150 2.98 -16.44 15.63
N LEU A 151 4.22 -16.23 15.20
CA LEU A 151 4.95 -17.13 14.31
C LEU A 151 6.05 -17.90 15.05
N SER A 152 5.98 -17.96 16.39
CA SER A 152 6.99 -18.60 17.25
C SER A 152 6.65 -20.02 17.68
N THR A 153 5.40 -20.47 17.47
CA THR A 153 4.96 -21.82 17.82
C THR A 153 5.68 -22.90 17.00
N ASP A 154 5.81 -24.11 17.57
CA ASP A 154 6.55 -25.21 16.95
C ASP A 154 5.99 -25.61 15.57
N THR A 155 4.66 -25.55 15.39
CA THR A 155 4.01 -25.79 14.09
C THR A 155 4.42 -24.77 13.04
N MET A 156 4.49 -23.49 13.42
CA MET A 156 4.89 -22.40 12.54
C MET A 156 6.37 -22.51 12.14
N ARG A 157 7.23 -22.99 13.05
CA ARG A 157 8.65 -23.25 12.75
C ARG A 157 8.81 -24.32 11.68
N VAL A 158 8.04 -25.41 11.76
CA VAL A 158 8.04 -26.47 10.73
C VAL A 158 7.59 -25.91 9.38
N HIS A 159 6.51 -25.12 9.36
CA HIS A 159 6.05 -24.47 8.12
C HIS A 159 7.05 -23.47 7.56
N ARG A 160 7.82 -22.76 8.39
CA ARG A 160 8.87 -21.85 7.94
C ARG A 160 10.05 -22.60 7.33
N GLN A 161 10.46 -23.72 7.93
CA GLN A 161 11.49 -24.60 7.35
C GLN A 161 11.06 -25.11 5.98
N LEU A 162 9.77 -25.48 5.83
CA LEU A 162 9.22 -25.86 4.53
C LEU A 162 9.26 -24.69 3.53
N ALA A 163 8.96 -23.46 3.97
CA ALA A 163 8.98 -22.27 3.12
C ALA A 163 10.37 -21.95 2.53
N ALA A 164 11.45 -22.42 3.18
CA ALA A 164 12.81 -22.28 2.68
C ALA A 164 13.08 -23.10 1.40
N SER A 165 12.27 -24.14 1.13
CA SER A 165 12.31 -24.97 -0.07
C SER A 165 11.06 -24.73 -0.93
N PRO A 166 11.13 -23.84 -1.95
CA PRO A 166 9.97 -23.48 -2.77
C PRO A 166 9.30 -24.66 -3.47
N GLU A 167 10.06 -25.66 -3.90
CA GLU A 167 9.52 -26.84 -4.59
C GLU A 167 8.71 -27.74 -3.64
N ALA A 168 9.30 -28.11 -2.50
CA ALA A 168 8.60 -28.90 -1.49
C ALA A 168 7.34 -28.20 -0.96
N ALA A 169 7.40 -26.88 -0.75
CA ALA A 169 6.25 -26.10 -0.32
C ALA A 169 5.13 -26.07 -1.37
N ARG A 170 5.46 -26.01 -2.68
CA ARG A 170 4.46 -26.11 -3.77
C ARG A 170 3.79 -27.48 -3.81
N VAL A 171 4.53 -28.55 -3.57
CA VAL A 171 3.95 -29.91 -3.46
C VAL A 171 3.00 -29.98 -2.26
N ARG A 172 3.39 -29.41 -1.11
CA ARG A 172 2.55 -29.38 0.09
C ARG A 172 1.26 -28.57 -0.09
N LEU A 173 1.25 -27.56 -0.97
CA LEU A 173 0.06 -26.78 -1.30
C LEU A 173 -0.99 -27.58 -2.10
N ALA A 174 -0.60 -28.67 -2.78
CA ALA A 174 -1.52 -29.56 -3.47
C ALA A 174 -2.26 -30.52 -2.51
N GLU A 175 -1.71 -30.75 -1.32
CA GLU A 175 -2.34 -31.50 -0.23
C GLU A 175 -3.37 -30.63 0.53
N PRO A 176 -4.21 -31.20 1.42
CA PRO A 176 -5.15 -30.41 2.21
C PRO A 176 -4.47 -29.23 2.91
N ILE A 177 -4.98 -28.03 2.63
CA ILE A 177 -4.34 -26.78 3.07
C ILE A 177 -4.91 -26.33 4.41
N THR A 178 -4.02 -25.86 5.28
CA THR A 178 -4.37 -25.25 6.57
C THR A 178 -4.14 -23.74 6.50
N LEU A 179 -4.92 -22.98 7.27
CA LEU A 179 -4.77 -21.53 7.35
C LEU A 179 -3.36 -21.13 7.83
N GLU A 180 -2.81 -21.86 8.81
CA GLU A 180 -1.48 -21.64 9.37
C GLU A 180 -0.39 -21.73 8.31
N LEU A 181 -0.44 -22.76 7.45
CA LEU A 181 0.49 -22.94 6.34
C LEU A 181 0.49 -21.73 5.41
N LEU A 182 -0.70 -21.25 5.00
CA LEU A 182 -0.82 -20.11 4.09
C LEU A 182 -0.29 -18.82 4.71
N VAL A 183 -0.53 -18.60 6.00
CA VAL A 183 -0.03 -17.42 6.72
C VAL A 183 1.51 -17.42 6.76
N VAL A 184 2.13 -18.58 7.06
CA VAL A 184 3.59 -18.70 7.11
C VAL A 184 4.22 -18.53 5.73
N LEU A 185 3.65 -19.18 4.70
CA LEU A 185 4.13 -19.02 3.33
C LEU A 185 3.98 -17.57 2.84
N GLY A 186 2.84 -16.93 3.17
CA GLY A 186 2.62 -15.52 2.88
C GLY A 186 3.65 -14.62 3.56
N TYR A 187 3.96 -14.86 4.83
CA TYR A 187 4.98 -14.10 5.56
C TYR A 187 6.36 -14.16 4.90
N GLU A 188 6.80 -15.36 4.49
CA GLU A 188 8.13 -15.57 3.92
C GLU A 188 8.23 -15.14 2.45
N TRP A 189 7.19 -15.38 1.65
CA TRP A 189 7.27 -15.20 0.21
C TRP A 189 6.76 -13.84 -0.27
N SER A 190 5.90 -13.16 0.49
CA SER A 190 5.24 -11.92 0.05
C SER A 190 6.23 -10.81 -0.34
N PRO A 191 6.19 -10.33 -1.60
CA PRO A 191 6.97 -9.19 -2.06
C PRO A 191 6.64 -7.91 -1.30
N ARG A 192 5.38 -7.74 -0.85
CA ARG A 192 4.95 -6.58 -0.07
C ARG A 192 5.76 -6.49 1.23
N LEU A 193 5.90 -7.59 1.97
CA LEU A 193 6.68 -7.62 3.20
C LEU A 193 8.18 -7.46 2.95
N LYS A 194 8.71 -8.11 1.91
CA LYS A 194 10.11 -7.93 1.49
C LYS A 194 10.40 -6.46 1.17
N SER A 195 9.53 -5.79 0.42
CA SER A 195 9.70 -4.38 0.07
C SER A 195 9.74 -3.46 1.30
N VAL A 196 8.91 -3.71 2.31
CA VAL A 196 8.91 -2.92 3.54
C VAL A 196 10.13 -3.24 4.40
N ARG A 197 10.57 -4.50 4.45
CA ARG A 197 11.83 -4.88 5.11
C ARG A 197 13.04 -4.17 4.49
N GLU A 198 13.12 -4.11 3.17
CA GLU A 198 14.18 -3.36 2.47
C GLU A 198 14.08 -1.86 2.70
N LYS A 199 12.87 -1.28 2.85
CA LYS A 199 12.72 0.12 3.27
C LYS A 199 13.29 0.37 4.66
N ILE A 200 13.07 -0.53 5.61
CA ILE A 200 13.69 -0.41 6.95
C ILE A 200 15.21 -0.45 6.82
N ARG A 201 15.76 -1.40 6.04
CA ARG A 201 17.21 -1.48 5.78
C ARG A 201 17.74 -0.18 5.17
N ALA A 202 17.04 0.40 4.19
CA ALA A 202 17.42 1.67 3.59
C ALA A 202 17.41 2.84 4.59
N ILE A 203 16.48 2.86 5.55
CA ILE A 203 16.46 3.87 6.63
C ILE A 203 17.63 3.65 7.58
N LEU A 204 18.02 2.40 7.88
CA LEU A 204 19.18 2.11 8.71
C LEU A 204 20.49 2.64 8.10
N GLU A 205 20.61 2.69 6.77
CA GLU A 205 21.77 3.30 6.10
C GLU A 205 21.83 4.84 6.23
N GLN A 206 20.81 5.49 6.78
CA GLN A 206 20.84 6.93 7.09
C GLN A 206 21.68 7.24 8.34
N TYR A 207 21.83 6.27 9.26
CA TYR A 207 22.64 6.44 10.48
C TYR A 207 24.09 6.85 10.17
N PRO A 208 24.85 6.12 9.32
CA PRO A 208 26.19 6.56 8.94
C PRO A 208 26.17 7.84 8.11
N GLN A 209 25.18 8.06 7.22
CA GLN A 209 25.12 9.30 6.41
C GLN A 209 25.02 10.56 7.26
N ALA A 210 24.29 10.52 8.38
CA ALA A 210 24.20 11.62 9.33
C ALA A 210 25.55 12.02 9.91
N VAL A 211 26.54 11.12 9.90
CA VAL A 211 27.92 11.35 10.35
C VAL A 211 28.85 11.66 9.16
N TYR A 212 28.71 10.92 8.05
CA TYR A 212 29.64 10.95 6.91
C TYR A 212 29.43 12.14 5.96
N LEU A 213 28.22 12.61 5.70
CA LEU A 213 27.99 13.77 4.82
C LEU A 213 28.72 15.02 5.35
N GLU A 214 28.75 15.14 6.67
CA GLU A 214 29.44 16.21 7.40
C GLU A 214 30.97 16.08 7.25
N ASN A 215 31.49 14.85 7.34
CA ASN A 215 32.91 14.53 7.09
C ASN A 215 33.32 14.78 5.63
N VAL A 216 32.46 14.46 4.64
CA VAL A 216 32.72 14.71 3.21
C VAL A 216 32.73 16.21 2.91
N LEU A 217 31.81 16.99 3.47
CA LEU A 217 31.83 18.45 3.36
C LEU A 217 33.11 19.03 3.99
N ARG A 218 33.55 18.49 5.14
CA ARG A 218 34.83 18.84 5.77
C ARG A 218 36.03 18.57 4.84
N GLN A 219 36.08 17.41 4.19
CA GLN A 219 37.17 17.03 3.27
C GLN A 219 37.14 17.82 1.96
N TYR A 220 35.96 18.02 1.35
CA TYR A 220 35.78 18.79 0.12
C TYR A 220 36.15 20.27 0.30
N ASN A 221 35.78 20.87 1.45
CA ASN A 221 36.19 22.23 1.81
C ASN A 221 37.71 22.34 2.06
N ALA A 222 38.35 21.29 2.56
CA ALA A 222 39.82 21.23 2.68
C ALA A 222 40.50 21.12 1.30
N PHE A 223 39.96 20.29 0.39
CA PHE A 223 40.49 20.03 -0.95
C PHE A 223 40.35 21.23 -1.90
N THR A 224 39.18 21.87 -1.96
CA THR A 224 38.92 23.01 -2.87
C THR A 224 39.77 24.24 -2.56
N LYS A 225 40.26 24.40 -1.33
CA LYS A 225 41.17 25.50 -0.92
C LYS A 225 42.64 25.24 -1.27
N GLN A 226 43.01 24.02 -1.66
CA GLN A 226 44.37 23.68 -2.13
C GLN A 226 44.58 24.04 -3.61
N LEU A 227 43.49 24.26 -4.36
CA LEU A 227 43.50 24.43 -5.82
C LEU A 227 43.39 25.89 -6.30
N ASP A 228 43.19 26.88 -5.43
CA ASP A 228 43.05 28.28 -5.84
C ASP A 228 44.41 28.95 -6.10
N THR A 229 44.89 28.82 -7.34
CA THR A 229 46.18 29.33 -7.84
C THR A 229 46.03 30.57 -8.73
N LYS A 230 45.11 31.49 -8.41
CA LYS A 230 44.99 32.74 -9.17
C LYS A 230 46.08 33.75 -8.84
N VAL A 231 46.80 34.16 -9.88
CA VAL A 231 47.90 35.14 -9.86
C VAL A 231 47.31 36.55 -9.80
N GLY A 232 47.25 37.14 -8.59
CA GLY A 232 46.77 38.50 -8.33
C GLY A 232 47.23 39.01 -6.95
N PRO A 233 47.03 40.30 -6.63
CA PRO A 233 47.47 40.88 -5.36
C PRO A 233 46.90 40.10 -4.17
N ARG A 234 47.79 39.60 -3.30
CA ARG A 234 47.44 38.72 -2.18
C ARG A 234 46.67 39.47 -1.09
N HIS A 235 45.35 39.58 -1.21
CA HIS A 235 44.51 39.69 -0.02
C HIS A 235 44.67 38.38 0.75
N HIS A 236 45.15 38.48 2.00
CA HIS A 236 45.44 37.31 2.79
C HIS A 236 44.10 36.63 3.14
N LYS A 237 43.83 35.55 2.39
CA LYS A 237 42.93 34.42 2.65
C LYS A 237 41.86 34.63 3.73
N GLU A 238 40.59 34.65 3.32
CA GLU A 238 39.47 34.48 4.24
C GLU A 238 39.67 33.23 5.11
N MET A 239 39.47 33.43 6.42
CA MET A 239 39.83 32.49 7.48
C MET A 239 39.19 31.11 7.29
N MET A 240 39.85 30.08 7.82
CA MET A 240 39.29 28.73 7.94
C MET A 240 38.48 28.67 9.24
N ALA A 241 37.17 28.79 9.15
CA ALA A 241 36.28 28.38 10.23
C ALA A 241 36.00 26.88 10.05
N MET A 242 36.50 26.04 10.96
CA MET A 242 35.92 24.70 11.11
C MET A 242 34.59 24.88 11.84
N GLU A 243 33.50 24.81 11.09
CA GLU A 243 32.15 24.74 11.63
C GLU A 243 31.98 23.35 12.25
N PHE A 244 31.83 23.32 13.58
CA PHE A 244 31.45 22.09 14.28
C PHE A 244 29.94 22.15 14.50
N PRO A 245 29.16 21.22 13.94
CA PRO A 245 27.74 21.16 14.26
C PRO A 245 27.59 21.04 15.77
N PHE A 246 26.68 21.80 16.34
CA PHE A 246 26.45 21.72 17.77
C PHE A 246 26.09 20.26 18.13
N PRO A 247 26.74 19.61 19.12
CA PRO A 247 26.53 18.18 19.42
C PRO A 247 25.06 17.79 19.62
N ASP A 248 24.24 18.74 20.10
CA ASP A 248 22.79 18.58 20.24
C ASP A 248 22.07 18.38 18.89
N THR A 249 22.50 19.06 17.82
CA THR A 249 21.88 18.93 16.49
C THR A 249 22.16 17.56 15.86
N LEU A 250 23.36 17.01 16.04
CA LEU A 250 23.71 15.65 15.64
C LEU A 250 22.92 14.60 16.45
N ALA A 251 22.80 14.81 17.76
CA ALA A 251 21.98 13.97 18.61
C ALA A 251 20.50 13.99 18.16
N LEU A 252 19.95 15.15 17.83
CA LEU A 252 18.59 15.30 17.30
C LEU A 252 18.42 14.62 15.94
N LYS A 253 19.38 14.76 15.00
CA LYS A 253 19.36 14.01 13.72
C LYS A 253 19.30 12.50 13.97
N GLY A 254 20.13 11.98 14.88
CA GLY A 254 20.11 10.55 15.25
C GLY A 254 18.79 10.09 15.87
N ARG A 255 18.15 10.92 16.69
CA ARG A 255 16.82 10.65 17.24
C ARG A 255 15.73 10.66 16.17
N VAL A 256 15.79 11.59 15.20
CA VAL A 256 14.85 11.64 14.06
C VAL A 256 14.95 10.35 13.23
N ILE A 257 16.16 9.87 12.93
CA ILE A 257 16.36 8.60 12.21
C ILE A 257 15.80 7.43 13.03
N THR A 258 15.97 7.46 14.36
CA THR A 258 15.43 6.42 15.25
C THR A 258 13.90 6.40 15.22
N GLU A 259 13.23 7.56 15.26
CA GLU A 259 11.77 7.64 15.06
C GLU A 259 11.37 7.13 13.67
N ASP A 260 12.14 7.40 12.62
CA ASP A 260 11.89 6.87 11.27
C ASP A 260 11.98 5.35 11.21
N VAL A 261 12.94 4.73 11.90
CA VAL A 261 13.03 3.26 12.02
C VAL A 261 11.78 2.70 12.73
N LEU A 262 11.35 3.33 13.82
CA LEU A 262 10.14 2.91 14.55
C LEU A 262 8.86 3.07 13.72
N ILE A 263 8.74 4.16 12.95
CA ILE A 263 7.64 4.37 12.00
C ILE A 263 7.64 3.28 10.95
N ALA A 264 8.80 2.97 10.34
CA ALA A 264 8.92 1.93 9.33
C ALA A 264 8.63 0.53 9.88
N GLN A 265 8.97 0.26 11.15
CA GLN A 265 8.55 -0.96 11.84
C GLN A 265 7.03 -1.05 11.98
N LYS A 266 6.36 0.04 12.37
CA LYS A 266 4.89 0.06 12.40
C LYS A 266 4.28 -0.12 11.02
N GLU A 267 4.91 0.37 9.96
CA GLU A 267 4.48 0.09 8.58
C GLU A 267 4.64 -1.38 8.21
N PHE A 268 5.70 -2.04 8.66
CA PHE A 268 5.87 -3.48 8.50
C PHE A 268 4.77 -4.25 9.24
N GLU A 269 4.48 -3.90 10.49
CA GLU A 269 3.40 -4.52 11.26
C GLU A 269 2.03 -4.33 10.61
N ILE A 270 1.74 -3.14 10.05
CA ILE A 270 0.52 -2.87 9.28
C ILE A 270 0.47 -3.76 8.05
N ALA A 271 1.55 -3.81 7.27
CA ALA A 271 1.61 -4.63 6.06
C ALA A 271 1.44 -6.13 6.37
N LEU A 272 2.01 -6.60 7.47
CA LEU A 272 1.85 -7.98 7.94
C LEU A 272 0.41 -8.27 8.34
N ARG A 273 -0.17 -7.42 9.19
CA ARG A 273 -1.55 -7.57 9.64
C ARG A 273 -2.51 -7.59 8.45
N ASP A 274 -2.36 -6.67 7.51
CA ASP A 274 -3.21 -6.61 6.32
C ASP A 274 -3.06 -7.87 5.46
N LEU A 275 -1.83 -8.35 5.23
CA LEU A 275 -1.59 -9.60 4.50
C LEU A 275 -2.25 -10.80 5.18
N VAL A 276 -2.06 -10.95 6.50
CA VAL A 276 -2.65 -12.05 7.27
C VAL A 276 -4.18 -11.99 7.20
N SER A 277 -4.77 -10.80 7.33
CA SER A 277 -6.22 -10.61 7.22
C SER A 277 -6.73 -10.92 5.81
N GLU A 278 -6.03 -10.48 4.76
CA GLU A 278 -6.38 -10.79 3.36
C GLU A 278 -6.33 -12.30 3.08
N ILE A 279 -5.31 -13.01 3.58
CA ILE A 279 -5.21 -14.47 3.48
C ILE A 279 -6.36 -15.14 4.22
N LYS A 280 -6.63 -14.75 5.47
CA LYS A 280 -7.76 -15.28 6.26
C LYS A 280 -9.09 -15.10 5.54
N LEU A 281 -9.39 -13.89 5.05
CA LEU A 281 -10.64 -13.60 4.35
C LEU A 281 -10.82 -14.48 3.11
N ALA A 282 -9.76 -14.57 2.28
CA ALA A 282 -9.78 -15.40 1.07
C ALA A 282 -9.87 -16.90 1.39
N TYR A 283 -9.24 -17.36 2.48
CA TYR A 283 -9.34 -18.75 2.94
C TYR A 283 -10.78 -19.11 3.34
N TYR A 284 -11.49 -18.24 4.07
CA TYR A 284 -12.88 -18.49 4.45
C TYR A 284 -13.83 -18.44 3.25
N ASP A 285 -13.57 -17.57 2.27
CA ASP A 285 -14.29 -17.61 0.99
C ASP A 285 -14.07 -18.94 0.26
N TYR A 286 -12.82 -19.42 0.22
CA TYR A 286 -12.48 -20.70 -0.42
C TYR A 286 -13.17 -21.89 0.25
N LEU A 287 -13.14 -21.95 1.58
CA LEU A 287 -13.81 -22.98 2.37
C LEU A 287 -15.32 -22.99 2.09
N PHE A 288 -15.96 -21.82 2.05
CA PHE A 288 -17.38 -21.69 1.70
C PHE A 288 -17.67 -22.23 0.30
N LEU A 289 -16.87 -21.86 -0.71
CA LEU A 289 -17.08 -22.30 -2.10
C LEU A 289 -16.97 -23.83 -2.23
N VAL A 290 -15.96 -24.44 -1.60
CA VAL A 290 -15.80 -25.90 -1.59
C VAL A 290 -17.01 -26.59 -0.94
N LYS A 291 -17.48 -26.07 0.20
CA LYS A 291 -18.70 -26.59 0.87
C LYS A 291 -19.94 -26.42 -0.01
N ALA A 292 -20.11 -25.25 -0.64
CA ALA A 292 -21.26 -24.94 -1.48
C ALA A 292 -21.30 -25.84 -2.73
N ILE A 293 -20.15 -26.07 -3.38
CA ILE A 293 -20.05 -27.02 -4.51
C ILE A 293 -20.47 -28.41 -4.07
N ARG A 294 -19.90 -28.92 -2.97
CA ARG A 294 -20.25 -30.23 -2.42
C ARG A 294 -21.74 -30.38 -2.11
N ILE A 295 -22.35 -29.38 -1.47
CA ILE A 295 -23.80 -29.39 -1.16
C ILE A 295 -24.63 -29.43 -2.44
N ASN A 296 -24.25 -28.69 -3.48
CA ASN A 296 -24.94 -28.71 -4.76
C ASN A 296 -24.76 -30.06 -5.48
N GLU A 297 -23.56 -30.65 -5.49
CA GLU A 297 -23.30 -31.97 -6.06
C GLU A 297 -24.11 -33.08 -5.36
N GLU A 298 -24.21 -33.04 -4.04
CA GLU A 298 -25.08 -33.95 -3.26
C GLU A 298 -26.54 -33.77 -3.70
N ASN A 299 -27.00 -32.53 -3.89
CA ASN A 299 -28.35 -32.26 -4.35
C ASN A 299 -28.59 -32.65 -5.82
N GLN A 300 -27.56 -32.59 -6.67
CA GLN A 300 -27.58 -33.09 -8.05
C GLN A 300 -27.90 -34.58 -8.09
N LYS A 301 -27.23 -35.37 -7.25
CA LYS A 301 -27.44 -36.82 -7.13
C LYS A 301 -28.87 -37.14 -6.68
N LEU A 302 -29.41 -36.38 -5.73
CA LEU A 302 -30.80 -36.51 -5.29
C LEU A 302 -31.80 -36.20 -6.41
N LEU A 303 -31.58 -35.13 -7.18
CA LEU A 303 -32.44 -34.81 -8.33
C LEU A 303 -32.38 -35.88 -9.42
N GLN A 304 -31.21 -36.48 -9.70
CA GLN A 304 -31.08 -37.58 -10.66
C GLN A 304 -31.86 -38.83 -10.24
N GLN A 305 -31.81 -39.19 -8.95
CA GLN A 305 -32.63 -40.26 -8.41
C GLN A 305 -34.12 -39.95 -8.58
N MET A 306 -34.52 -38.71 -8.33
CA MET A 306 -35.91 -38.30 -8.46
C MET A 306 -36.40 -38.27 -9.92
N ILE A 307 -35.55 -37.88 -10.88
CA ILE A 307 -35.86 -38.00 -12.31
C ILE A 307 -36.17 -39.46 -12.66
N THR A 308 -35.39 -40.40 -12.14
CA THR A 308 -35.58 -41.84 -12.39
C THR A 308 -36.91 -42.33 -11.83
N ILE A 309 -37.28 -41.88 -10.63
CA ILE A 309 -38.58 -42.20 -10.00
C ILE A 309 -39.73 -41.60 -10.83
N ALA A 310 -39.64 -40.32 -11.21
CA ALA A 310 -40.66 -39.65 -12.01
C ALA A 310 -40.86 -40.30 -13.39
N GLN A 311 -39.77 -40.72 -14.04
CA GLN A 311 -39.82 -41.46 -15.30
C GLN A 311 -40.50 -42.82 -15.14
N THR A 312 -40.19 -43.54 -14.05
CA THR A 312 -40.80 -44.84 -13.76
C THR A 312 -42.31 -44.67 -13.54
N LYS A 313 -42.72 -43.70 -12.71
CA LYS A 313 -44.15 -43.37 -12.49
C LYS A 313 -44.86 -42.98 -13.78
N PHE A 314 -44.23 -42.21 -14.67
CA PHE A 314 -44.79 -41.85 -15.96
C PHE A 314 -45.00 -43.08 -16.87
N ARG A 315 -44.02 -43.98 -16.96
CA ARG A 315 -44.11 -45.20 -17.80
C ARG A 315 -45.24 -46.13 -17.36
N VAL A 316 -45.50 -46.24 -16.06
CA VAL A 316 -46.60 -47.06 -15.52
C VAL A 316 -47.94 -46.32 -15.47
N GLY A 317 -48.04 -45.12 -16.05
CA GLY A 317 -49.28 -44.32 -16.10
C GLY A 317 -49.67 -43.65 -14.78
N GLN A 318 -48.81 -43.68 -13.77
CA GLN A 318 -49.06 -43.15 -12.41
C GLN A 318 -48.42 -41.76 -12.17
N GLY A 319 -47.88 -41.12 -13.21
CA GLY A 319 -47.19 -39.84 -13.11
C GLY A 319 -47.36 -38.97 -14.36
N LYS A 320 -47.16 -37.66 -14.22
CA LYS A 320 -47.25 -36.69 -15.32
C LYS A 320 -45.89 -36.49 -15.97
N TYR A 321 -45.83 -36.41 -17.30
CA TYR A 321 -44.61 -36.06 -18.04
C TYR A 321 -44.02 -34.71 -17.61
N SER A 322 -44.88 -33.76 -17.23
CA SER A 322 -44.47 -32.45 -16.70
C SER A 322 -43.52 -32.55 -15.50
N ASN A 323 -43.68 -33.57 -14.65
CA ASN A 323 -42.82 -33.78 -13.47
C ASN A 323 -41.39 -34.13 -13.88
N VAL A 324 -41.23 -34.96 -14.92
CA VAL A 324 -39.92 -35.33 -15.48
C VAL A 324 -39.23 -34.08 -16.04
N ILE A 325 -39.96 -33.27 -16.83
CA ILE A 325 -39.43 -32.04 -17.39
C ILE A 325 -39.04 -31.03 -16.30
N MET A 326 -39.88 -30.84 -15.28
CA MET A 326 -39.56 -29.96 -14.15
C MET A 326 -38.27 -30.40 -13.43
N ALA A 327 -38.10 -31.70 -13.17
CA ALA A 327 -36.91 -32.22 -12.54
C ALA A 327 -35.65 -32.04 -13.40
N GLN A 328 -35.76 -32.23 -14.73
CA GLN A 328 -34.66 -31.98 -15.68
C GLN A 328 -34.28 -30.49 -15.76
N VAL A 329 -35.26 -29.59 -15.71
CA VAL A 329 -35.02 -28.14 -15.65
C VAL A 329 -34.25 -27.78 -14.38
N GLU A 330 -34.64 -28.30 -13.22
CA GLU A 330 -33.92 -28.05 -11.96
C GLU A 330 -32.51 -28.62 -11.96
N LEU A 331 -32.31 -29.82 -12.51
CA LEU A 331 -30.99 -30.40 -12.70
C LEU A 331 -30.10 -29.49 -13.57
N SER A 332 -30.66 -28.92 -14.63
CA SER A 332 -29.93 -28.04 -15.56
C SER A 332 -29.56 -26.71 -14.89
N LYS A 333 -30.46 -26.13 -14.09
CA LYS A 333 -30.16 -24.94 -13.27
C LYS A 333 -29.04 -25.22 -12.28
N LEU A 334 -29.10 -26.36 -11.59
CA LEU A 334 -28.11 -26.72 -10.59
C LEU A 334 -26.73 -27.00 -11.21
N ALA A 335 -26.68 -27.61 -12.40
CA ALA A 335 -25.42 -27.75 -13.14
C ALA A 335 -24.79 -26.39 -13.47
N ASN A 336 -25.60 -25.41 -13.89
CA ASN A 336 -25.11 -24.04 -14.13
C ASN A 336 -24.61 -23.36 -12.83
N VAL A 337 -25.27 -23.60 -11.69
CA VAL A 337 -24.81 -23.10 -10.38
C VAL A 337 -23.46 -23.70 -10.00
N ILE A 338 -23.26 -25.02 -10.17
CA ILE A 338 -21.97 -25.68 -9.89
C ILE A 338 -20.86 -25.08 -10.74
N ILE A 339 -21.08 -24.90 -12.05
CA ILE A 339 -20.09 -24.27 -12.95
C ILE A 339 -19.74 -22.85 -12.47
N THR A 340 -20.75 -22.08 -12.05
CA THR A 340 -20.53 -20.72 -11.55
C THR A 340 -19.72 -20.71 -10.25
N LEU A 341 -20.02 -21.61 -9.31
CA LEU A 341 -19.28 -21.75 -8.05
C LEU A 341 -17.83 -22.22 -8.31
N ASP A 342 -17.63 -23.09 -9.29
CA ASP A 342 -16.31 -23.57 -9.71
C ASP A 342 -15.44 -22.42 -10.26
N GLN A 343 -15.99 -21.58 -11.13
CA GLN A 343 -15.31 -20.38 -11.64
C GLN A 343 -14.97 -19.40 -10.51
N GLN A 344 -15.86 -19.23 -9.53
CA GLN A 344 -15.58 -18.44 -8.33
C GLN A 344 -14.45 -19.05 -7.50
N ARG A 345 -14.42 -20.38 -7.37
CA ARG A 345 -13.36 -21.12 -6.67
C ARG A 345 -12.01 -20.86 -7.32
N GLU A 346 -11.90 -20.99 -8.64
CA GLU A 346 -10.66 -20.72 -9.38
C GLU A 346 -10.20 -19.26 -9.21
N THR A 347 -11.14 -18.30 -9.17
CA THR A 347 -10.81 -16.89 -8.91
C THR A 347 -10.23 -16.67 -7.51
N ILE A 348 -10.77 -17.35 -6.49
CA ILE A 348 -10.25 -17.27 -5.12
C ILE A 348 -8.91 -18.00 -4.98
N ILE A 349 -8.71 -19.12 -5.68
CA ILE A 349 -7.41 -19.82 -5.75
C ILE A 349 -6.35 -18.89 -6.34
N ALA A 350 -6.64 -18.26 -7.48
CA ALA A 350 -5.74 -17.26 -8.07
C ALA A 350 -5.43 -16.11 -7.10
N ARG A 351 -6.44 -15.63 -6.36
CA ARG A 351 -6.23 -14.60 -5.33
C ARG A 351 -5.31 -15.08 -4.21
N LEU A 352 -5.49 -16.29 -3.69
CA LEU A 352 -4.60 -16.85 -2.66
C LEU A 352 -3.17 -17.01 -3.20
N ASN A 353 -3.02 -17.56 -4.41
CA ASN A 353 -1.72 -17.73 -5.06
C ASN A 353 -0.98 -16.40 -5.27
N THR A 354 -1.68 -15.34 -5.65
CA THR A 354 -1.08 -14.00 -5.77
C THR A 354 -0.62 -13.43 -4.42
N LEU A 355 -1.36 -13.66 -3.34
CA LEU A 355 -0.95 -13.25 -1.98
C LEU A 355 0.31 -14.00 -1.51
N LEU A 356 0.46 -15.27 -1.92
CA LEU A 356 1.63 -16.10 -1.66
C LEU A 356 2.80 -15.86 -2.63
N ASN A 357 2.60 -15.04 -3.67
CA ASN A 357 3.57 -14.81 -4.74
C ASN A 357 3.97 -16.10 -5.48
N VAL A 358 2.95 -16.89 -5.84
CA VAL A 358 3.07 -18.08 -6.67
C VAL A 358 2.22 -17.90 -7.94
N SER A 359 2.41 -18.76 -8.95
CA SER A 359 1.60 -18.72 -10.18
C SER A 359 0.11 -18.76 -9.85
N ALA A 360 -0.67 -17.90 -10.50
CA ALA A 360 -2.13 -17.84 -10.31
C ALA A 360 -2.80 -19.19 -10.60
N ASP A 361 -2.25 -19.95 -11.55
CA ASP A 361 -2.78 -21.24 -12.01
C ASP A 361 -2.30 -22.44 -11.18
N LEU A 362 -1.56 -22.24 -10.09
CA LEU A 362 -1.14 -23.35 -9.24
C LEU A 362 -2.38 -23.96 -8.55
N PRO A 363 -2.66 -25.26 -8.71
CA PRO A 363 -3.78 -25.89 -8.02
C PRO A 363 -3.52 -25.92 -6.52
N LEU A 364 -4.54 -25.54 -5.75
CA LEU A 364 -4.54 -25.63 -4.29
C LEU A 364 -5.38 -26.82 -3.84
N GLY A 365 -4.90 -27.53 -2.82
CA GLY A 365 -5.63 -28.61 -2.17
C GLY A 365 -6.85 -28.11 -1.41
N ILE A 366 -7.70 -29.05 -1.00
CA ILE A 366 -8.97 -28.78 -0.30
C ILE A 366 -8.68 -28.13 1.06
N PRO A 367 -9.37 -27.04 1.44
CA PRO A 367 -9.14 -26.35 2.71
C PRO A 367 -9.70 -27.17 3.88
N VAL A 368 -8.93 -27.25 4.95
CA VAL A 368 -9.33 -27.93 6.19
C VAL A 368 -10.38 -27.08 6.93
N PRO A 369 -11.50 -27.68 7.38
CA PRO A 369 -12.51 -26.97 8.18
C PRO A 369 -11.91 -26.35 9.44
N VAL A 370 -12.32 -25.12 9.76
CA VAL A 370 -11.91 -24.41 10.97
C VAL A 370 -13.06 -24.47 11.98
N GLU A 371 -12.74 -24.74 13.24
CA GLU A 371 -13.73 -24.71 14.30
C GLU A 371 -14.10 -23.27 14.66
N GLU A 372 -15.36 -23.06 14.99
CA GLU A 372 -15.86 -21.76 15.38
C GLU A 372 -15.56 -21.53 16.87
N GLU A 373 -14.88 -20.42 17.19
CA GLU A 373 -14.46 -20.08 18.56
C GLU A 373 -15.06 -18.74 18.98
N ARG A 374 -15.50 -18.63 20.24
CA ARG A 374 -16.12 -17.43 20.79
C ARG A 374 -15.08 -16.42 21.27
N VAL A 375 -15.29 -15.16 20.90
CA VAL A 375 -14.59 -14.01 21.51
C VAL A 375 -15.19 -13.71 22.87
N VAL A 376 -14.35 -13.57 23.89
CA VAL A 376 -14.78 -13.30 25.28
C VAL A 376 -14.90 -11.80 25.59
N SER A 377 -14.13 -10.96 24.89
CA SER A 377 -14.01 -9.53 25.21
C SER A 377 -15.30 -8.73 24.96
N THR A 378 -15.57 -7.77 25.84
CA THR A 378 -16.71 -6.85 25.70
C THR A 378 -16.45 -5.74 24.68
N LEU A 379 -17.49 -5.11 24.14
CA LEU A 379 -17.36 -4.02 23.17
C LEU A 379 -16.52 -2.84 23.72
N ALA A 380 -16.67 -2.52 25.00
CA ALA A 380 -15.92 -1.44 25.66
C ALA A 380 -14.42 -1.78 25.76
N GLU A 381 -14.09 -3.03 26.12
CA GLU A 381 -12.71 -3.53 26.13
C GLU A 381 -12.09 -3.49 24.73
N LEU A 382 -12.84 -3.87 23.68
CA LEU A 382 -12.36 -3.84 22.30
C LEU A 382 -12.01 -2.41 21.83
N TYR A 383 -12.76 -1.39 22.26
CA TYR A 383 -12.40 0.00 21.98
C TYR A 383 -11.10 0.40 22.69
N ALA A 384 -10.96 0.09 23.98
CA ALA A 384 -9.77 0.42 24.74
C ALA A 384 -8.52 -0.27 24.18
N LEU A 385 -8.62 -1.57 23.88
CA LEU A 385 -7.57 -2.35 23.23
C LEU A 385 -7.23 -1.78 21.85
N GLY A 386 -8.24 -1.42 21.07
CA GLY A 386 -8.04 -0.87 19.74
C GLY A 386 -7.28 0.45 19.74
N VAL A 387 -7.61 1.39 20.63
CA VAL A 387 -6.87 2.66 20.77
C VAL A 387 -5.41 2.43 21.20
N GLN A 388 -5.17 1.42 22.04
CA GLN A 388 -3.83 1.11 22.53
C GLN A 388 -2.97 0.36 21.50
N LYS A 389 -3.54 -0.62 20.81
CA LYS A 389 -2.80 -1.61 20.01
C LYS A 389 -2.82 -1.33 18.50
N ARG A 390 -3.75 -0.52 17.99
CA ARG A 390 -3.83 -0.25 16.56
C ARG A 390 -2.57 0.45 16.04
N GLN A 391 -1.93 -0.20 15.07
CA GLN A 391 -0.63 0.19 14.54
C GLN A 391 -0.65 1.54 13.83
N GLU A 392 -1.74 1.91 13.13
CA GLU A 392 -1.85 3.21 12.47
C GLU A 392 -1.86 4.37 13.47
N ILE A 393 -2.50 4.19 14.63
CA ILE A 393 -2.52 5.18 15.71
C ILE A 393 -1.12 5.31 16.31
N GLN A 394 -0.45 4.17 16.58
CA GLN A 394 0.92 4.17 17.08
C GLN A 394 1.90 4.84 16.10
N LYS A 395 1.79 4.52 14.81
CA LYS A 395 2.58 5.14 13.73
C LYS A 395 2.39 6.65 13.70
N GLN A 396 1.14 7.12 13.81
CA GLN A 396 0.83 8.55 13.81
C GLN A 396 1.42 9.26 15.03
N LYS A 397 1.37 8.64 16.22
CA LYS A 397 2.02 9.17 17.44
C LYS A 397 3.54 9.28 17.29
N LEU A 398 4.20 8.28 16.70
CA LEU A 398 5.64 8.34 16.38
C LEU A 398 5.95 9.44 15.36
N ALA A 399 5.10 9.62 14.35
CA ALA A 399 5.26 10.68 13.37
C ALA A 399 5.12 12.09 13.99
N ILE A 400 4.23 12.28 14.98
CA ILE A 400 4.15 13.52 15.77
C ILE A 400 5.42 13.72 16.60
N SER A 401 5.90 12.67 17.29
CA SER A 401 7.17 12.68 18.04
C SER A 401 8.34 13.13 17.16
N LYS A 402 8.45 12.54 15.96
CA LYS A 402 9.45 12.91 14.94
C LYS A 402 9.35 14.39 14.57
N MET A 403 8.15 14.89 14.26
CA MET A 403 7.96 16.30 13.90
C MET A 403 8.34 17.23 15.05
N GLY A 404 8.07 16.85 16.31
CA GLY A 404 8.54 17.56 17.50
C GLY A 404 10.07 17.69 17.55
N LEU A 405 10.79 16.60 17.26
CA LEU A 405 12.26 16.63 17.17
C LEU A 405 12.77 17.50 16.02
N VAL A 406 12.08 17.50 14.87
CA VAL A 406 12.41 18.38 13.74
C VAL A 406 12.21 19.85 14.11
N VAL A 407 11.16 20.20 14.86
CA VAL A 407 10.96 21.56 15.37
C VAL A 407 12.06 21.95 16.37
N GLU A 408 12.44 21.04 17.27
CA GLU A 408 13.54 21.27 18.20
C GLU A 408 14.86 21.51 17.45
N MET A 409 15.16 20.68 16.46
CA MET A 409 16.33 20.81 15.60
C MET A 409 16.32 22.14 14.83
N ALA A 410 15.20 22.55 14.24
CA ALA A 410 15.07 23.81 13.52
C ALA A 410 15.27 25.03 14.44
N LYS A 411 14.78 24.96 15.69
CA LYS A 411 15.04 26.00 16.71
C LYS A 411 16.52 26.05 17.08
N ARG A 412 17.20 24.90 17.20
CA ARG A 412 18.64 24.85 17.48
C ARG A 412 19.49 25.40 16.34
N MET A 413 19.12 25.11 15.10
CA MET A 413 19.76 25.66 13.89
C MET A 413 19.57 27.18 13.73
N THR A 414 18.73 27.81 14.56
CA THR A 414 18.65 29.28 14.63
C THR A 414 19.85 29.88 15.38
N TYR A 415 20.56 29.10 16.19
CA TYR A 415 21.82 29.53 16.78
C TYR A 415 22.97 29.20 15.84
N PRO A 416 23.94 30.10 15.65
CA PRO A 416 25.10 29.82 14.82
C PRO A 416 25.93 28.70 15.44
N ASP A 417 26.43 27.79 14.60
CA ASP A 417 27.33 26.74 15.03
C ASP A 417 28.64 27.34 15.55
N PRO A 418 29.21 26.82 16.66
CA PRO A 418 30.49 27.27 17.16
C PRO A 418 31.58 26.91 16.14
N THR A 419 32.32 27.92 15.69
CA THR A 419 33.47 27.74 14.82
C THR A 419 34.75 27.69 15.65
N LEU A 420 35.54 26.63 15.50
CA LEU A 420 36.91 26.61 16.02
C LEU A 420 37.81 27.21 14.94
N GLY A 421 38.20 28.47 15.12
CA GLY A 421 39.18 29.12 14.25
C GLY A 421 40.59 28.73 14.66
N ALA A 422 41.26 27.90 13.87
CA ALA A 422 42.72 27.81 13.91
C ALA A 422 43.28 28.88 12.96
N SER A 423 43.77 30.00 13.49
CA SER A 423 44.40 31.03 12.65
C SER A 423 45.92 30.89 12.70
N TYR A 424 46.53 30.62 11.55
CA TYR A 424 47.99 30.70 11.37
C TYR A 424 48.43 32.14 11.03
N PHE A 425 47.48 32.98 10.59
CA PHE A 425 47.73 34.37 10.21
C PHE A 425 46.58 35.22 10.74
N GLU A 426 46.79 35.89 11.87
CA GLU A 426 45.87 36.92 12.34
C GLU A 426 45.97 38.11 11.38
N ASN A 427 44.83 38.56 10.85
CA ASN A 427 44.75 39.77 10.02
C ASN A 427 44.98 41.00 10.90
N ARG A 428 46.25 41.33 11.14
CA ARG A 428 46.64 42.67 11.56
C ARG A 428 47.15 43.38 10.31
N SER A 429 46.42 44.41 9.89
CA SER A 429 46.93 45.39 8.93
C SER A 429 48.19 46.04 9.51
N MET A 430 49.35 45.45 9.24
CA MET A 430 50.65 46.00 9.60
C MET A 430 51.27 46.61 8.33
N PRO A 431 51.62 47.91 8.32
CA PRO A 431 52.19 48.57 7.16
C PRO A 431 53.63 48.16 6.81
N ASP A 432 54.31 47.32 7.60
CA ASP A 432 55.74 47.06 7.43
C ASP A 432 56.10 45.57 7.61
N LEU A 433 56.31 44.90 6.48
CA LEU A 433 56.75 43.51 6.39
C LEU A 433 58.28 43.47 6.25
N LYS A 434 59.00 43.30 7.36
CA LYS A 434 60.41 42.88 7.31
C LYS A 434 60.80 41.69 8.18
N HIS A 435 59.99 41.22 9.14
CA HIS A 435 60.31 40.03 9.94
C HIS A 435 59.09 39.12 10.09
N THR A 436 59.10 37.99 9.38
CA THR A 436 58.02 36.97 9.36
C THR A 436 58.46 35.65 9.98
N GLU A 437 59.31 35.66 11.01
CA GLU A 437 59.92 34.41 11.48
C GLU A 437 59.31 33.81 12.75
N ASN A 438 58.42 34.48 13.49
CA ASN A 438 57.74 33.85 14.63
C ASN A 438 56.35 34.46 14.88
N MET A 439 55.32 33.92 14.23
CA MET A 439 53.92 34.19 14.60
C MET A 439 53.41 33.06 15.51
N PRO A 440 52.97 33.33 16.74
CA PRO A 440 52.36 32.28 17.59
C PRO A 440 51.00 31.87 17.03
N MET A 441 50.71 30.57 17.00
CA MET A 441 49.36 30.08 16.72
C MET A 441 48.40 30.64 17.77
N ALA A 442 47.44 31.46 17.36
CA ALA A 442 46.37 31.93 18.21
C ALA A 442 45.13 31.05 17.97
N PHE A 443 44.82 30.19 18.94
CA PHE A 443 43.55 29.48 19.01
C PHE A 443 42.49 30.46 19.51
N MET A 444 41.73 31.06 18.60
CA MET A 444 40.64 31.96 18.93
C MET A 444 39.33 31.27 18.55
N THR A 445 38.60 30.78 19.55
CA THR A 445 37.19 30.40 19.37
C THR A 445 36.39 31.68 19.21
N GLN A 446 36.10 32.07 17.97
CA GLN A 446 35.21 33.20 17.71
C GLN A 446 33.79 32.68 17.61
N ARG A 447 32.93 33.05 18.56
CA ARG A 447 31.47 33.00 18.33
C ARG A 447 31.13 34.14 17.37
N THR A 448 31.34 33.95 16.07
CA THR A 448 30.83 34.90 15.07
C THR A 448 29.32 34.73 15.01
N LEU A 449 28.58 35.62 15.69
CA LEU A 449 27.15 35.76 15.55
C LEU A 449 26.88 36.39 14.18
N ASN A 450 27.07 35.63 13.10
CA ASN A 450 26.83 36.13 11.75
C ASN A 450 25.31 36.13 11.51
N LEU A 451 24.66 37.23 11.91
CA LEU A 451 23.21 37.42 11.74
C LEU A 451 22.75 37.27 10.27
N ALA A 452 23.66 37.44 9.31
CA ALA A 452 23.39 37.24 7.89
C ALA A 452 23.43 35.74 7.46
N ASN A 453 24.15 34.88 8.19
CA ASN A 453 24.21 33.43 7.96
C ASN A 453 23.28 32.63 8.90
N THR A 454 22.59 33.28 9.84
CA THR A 454 21.44 32.66 10.49
C THR A 454 20.47 32.25 9.41
N ALA A 455 20.26 30.95 9.25
CA ALA A 455 19.55 30.42 8.10
C ALA A 455 18.19 31.12 7.93
N TRP A 456 17.87 31.50 6.69
CA TRP A 456 16.72 32.34 6.32
C TRP A 456 15.37 31.94 6.96
N PHE A 457 15.21 30.66 7.33
CA PHE A 457 14.04 30.15 8.06
C PHE A 457 13.88 30.67 9.50
N GLY A 458 14.96 31.12 10.15
CA GLY A 458 14.96 31.67 11.50
C GLY A 458 14.47 33.12 11.59
N HIS A 459 14.55 33.89 10.50
CA HIS A 459 14.23 35.33 10.54
C HIS A 459 12.72 35.63 10.59
N ARG A 460 11.89 34.65 10.22
CA ARG A 460 10.42 34.69 10.35
C ARG A 460 9.95 33.31 10.80
N ASN A 461 9.50 33.18 12.05
CA ASN A 461 8.88 31.99 12.69
C ASN A 461 7.82 31.21 11.86
N SER A 462 7.55 31.61 10.62
CA SER A 462 6.73 30.93 9.61
C SER A 462 7.00 29.43 9.46
N TYR A 463 8.25 28.98 9.36
CA TYR A 463 8.55 27.55 9.24
C TYR A 463 8.11 26.78 10.50
N ILE A 464 8.45 27.28 11.69
CA ILE A 464 8.04 26.66 12.97
C ILE A 464 6.51 26.67 13.10
N ARG A 465 5.85 27.77 12.71
CA ARG A 465 4.38 27.85 12.70
C ARG A 465 3.76 26.85 11.73
N GLU A 466 4.30 26.71 10.53
CA GLU A 466 3.85 25.72 9.54
C GLU A 466 3.95 24.31 10.10
N VAL A 467 5.10 23.93 10.70
CA VAL A 467 5.28 22.59 11.28
C VAL A 467 4.34 22.37 12.47
N ASN A 468 4.13 23.37 13.33
CA ASN A 468 3.18 23.25 14.44
C ASN A 468 1.74 23.04 13.95
N VAL A 469 1.31 23.76 12.90
CA VAL A 469 -0.02 23.55 12.29
C VAL A 469 -0.11 22.15 11.65
N LYS A 470 0.99 21.63 11.07
CA LYS A 470 1.03 20.24 10.60
C LYS A 470 0.90 19.24 11.76
N ILE A 471 1.52 19.51 12.90
CA ILE A 471 1.37 18.66 14.11
C ILE A 471 -0.08 18.66 14.59
N GLU A 472 -0.73 19.83 14.68
CA GLU A 472 -2.16 19.94 15.05
C GLU A 472 -3.06 19.16 14.07
N ALA A 473 -2.81 19.26 12.76
CA ALA A 473 -3.50 18.45 11.76
C ALA A 473 -3.26 16.94 11.96
N MET A 474 -2.04 16.55 12.37
CA MET A 474 -1.70 15.15 12.67
C MET A 474 -2.37 14.64 13.95
N GLU A 475 -2.62 15.50 14.94
CA GLU A 475 -3.37 15.18 16.16
C GLU A 475 -4.85 14.95 15.84
N HIS A 476 -5.48 15.83 15.05
CA HIS A 476 -6.85 15.60 14.55
C HIS A 476 -6.97 14.32 13.71
N ARG A 477 -5.90 13.94 13.00
CA ARG A 477 -5.86 12.65 12.30
C ARG A 477 -5.95 11.45 13.25
N ILE A 478 -5.42 11.55 14.48
CA ILE A 478 -5.60 10.51 15.51
C ILE A 478 -7.08 10.42 15.92
N GLU A 479 -7.74 11.54 16.17
CA GLU A 479 -9.16 11.57 16.54
C GLU A 479 -10.06 10.94 15.45
N GLU A 480 -9.72 11.20 14.18
CA GLU A 480 -10.35 10.57 13.03
C GLU A 480 -10.13 9.05 13.02
N LEU A 481 -8.87 8.60 13.21
CA LEU A 481 -8.52 7.17 13.27
C LEU A 481 -9.23 6.45 14.42
N GLU A 482 -9.37 7.08 15.58
CA GLU A 482 -10.11 6.53 16.72
C GLU A 482 -11.61 6.44 16.45
N SER A 483 -12.18 7.45 15.79
CA SER A 483 -13.59 7.43 15.40
C SER A 483 -13.87 6.35 14.36
N GLN A 484 -12.98 6.19 13.37
CA GLN A 484 -13.02 5.10 12.40
C GLN A 484 -12.85 3.74 13.08
N LEU A 485 -11.94 3.62 14.05
CA LEU A 485 -11.77 2.40 14.86
C LEU A 485 -13.08 2.02 15.55
N ARG A 486 -13.70 2.95 16.28
CA ARG A 486 -14.95 2.70 16.99
C ARG A 486 -16.05 2.22 16.04
N PHE A 487 -16.18 2.83 14.86
CA PHE A 487 -17.14 2.39 13.84
C PHE A 487 -16.86 0.96 13.36
N VAL A 488 -15.63 0.68 12.94
CA VAL A 488 -15.24 -0.63 12.38
C VAL A 488 -15.38 -1.74 13.43
N VAL A 489 -14.93 -1.50 14.67
CA VAL A 489 -15.08 -2.44 15.78
C VAL A 489 -16.57 -2.70 16.06
N LYS A 490 -17.41 -1.67 16.14
CA LYS A 490 -18.85 -1.83 16.37
C LYS A 490 -19.53 -2.62 15.25
N LYS A 491 -19.20 -2.31 13.99
CA LYS A 491 -19.74 -2.99 12.81
C LYS A 491 -19.43 -4.49 12.84
N HIS A 492 -18.17 -4.86 13.05
CA HIS A 492 -17.75 -6.26 13.00
C HIS A 492 -18.11 -7.04 14.26
N HIS A 493 -18.18 -6.39 15.41
CA HIS A 493 -18.70 -7.01 16.63
C HIS A 493 -20.16 -7.45 16.45
N PHE A 494 -21.05 -6.54 16.05
CA PHE A 494 -22.47 -6.90 15.83
C PHE A 494 -22.68 -7.78 14.60
N GLY A 495 -21.85 -7.64 13.56
CA GLY A 495 -21.85 -8.55 12.42
C GLY A 495 -21.52 -9.98 12.84
N MET A 496 -20.48 -10.17 13.65
CA MET A 496 -20.07 -11.46 14.21
C MET A 496 -21.18 -12.03 15.12
N GLU A 497 -21.78 -11.24 16.01
CA GLU A 497 -22.88 -11.69 16.86
C GLU A 497 -24.10 -12.13 16.04
N THR A 498 -24.43 -11.37 14.99
CA THR A 498 -25.53 -11.69 14.07
C THR A 498 -25.27 -13.00 13.34
N ALA A 499 -24.07 -13.17 12.78
CA ALA A 499 -23.67 -14.40 12.11
C ALA A 499 -23.73 -15.61 13.05
N ASN A 500 -23.22 -15.48 14.29
CA ASN A 500 -23.30 -16.54 15.30
C ASN A 500 -24.76 -16.91 15.65
N ARG A 501 -25.64 -15.91 15.83
CA ARG A 501 -27.07 -16.15 16.04
C ARG A 501 -27.70 -16.89 14.86
N SER A 502 -27.36 -16.51 13.63
CA SER A 502 -27.84 -17.19 12.42
C SER A 502 -27.36 -18.63 12.33
N ILE A 503 -26.07 -18.90 12.60
CA ILE A 503 -25.51 -20.27 12.62
C ILE A 503 -26.29 -21.15 13.60
N ARG A 504 -26.54 -20.66 14.83
CA ARG A 504 -27.33 -21.41 15.82
C ARG A 504 -28.76 -21.67 15.35
N LEU A 505 -29.43 -20.66 14.81
CA LEU A 505 -30.79 -20.80 14.28
C LEU A 505 -30.87 -21.84 13.16
N TYR A 506 -29.93 -21.80 12.20
CA TYR A 506 -29.90 -22.77 11.11
C TYR A 506 -29.61 -24.18 11.62
N ARG A 507 -28.56 -24.38 12.42
CA ARG A 507 -28.14 -25.71 12.88
C ARG A 507 -29.11 -26.36 13.87
N GLN A 508 -29.64 -25.59 14.82
CA GLN A 508 -30.44 -26.13 15.92
C GLN A 508 -31.93 -26.23 15.58
N THR A 509 -32.44 -25.37 14.69
CA THR A 509 -33.88 -25.26 14.44
C THR A 509 -34.25 -25.51 12.98
N LEU A 510 -33.72 -24.70 12.05
CA LEU A 510 -34.24 -24.68 10.68
C LEU A 510 -33.80 -25.90 9.85
N LEU A 511 -32.54 -26.33 9.95
CA LEU A 511 -32.04 -27.50 9.21
C LEU A 511 -32.72 -28.81 9.64
N PRO A 512 -32.87 -29.12 10.95
CA PRO A 512 -33.63 -30.30 11.38
C PRO A 512 -35.08 -30.28 10.89
N GLN A 513 -35.76 -29.13 11.00
CA GLN A 513 -37.15 -28.98 10.53
C GLN A 513 -37.29 -29.14 9.01
N ALA A 514 -36.38 -28.53 8.24
CA ALA A 514 -36.39 -28.65 6.79
C ALA A 514 -36.06 -30.07 6.33
N GLN A 515 -35.18 -30.78 7.05
CA GLN A 515 -34.89 -32.19 6.77
C GLN A 515 -36.14 -33.05 7.03
N GLN A 516 -36.81 -32.88 8.17
CA GLN A 516 -38.07 -33.58 8.48
C GLN A 516 -39.16 -33.28 7.43
N ALA A 517 -39.28 -32.03 6.99
CA ALA A 517 -40.22 -31.64 5.95
C ALA A 517 -39.92 -32.31 4.61
N LEU A 518 -38.64 -32.41 4.22
CA LEU A 518 -38.24 -33.13 3.02
C LEU A 518 -38.52 -34.63 3.11
N ASP A 519 -38.23 -35.24 4.26
CA ASP A 519 -38.47 -36.67 4.49
C ASP A 519 -39.97 -36.99 4.42
N ALA A 520 -40.81 -36.15 5.04
CA ALA A 520 -42.27 -36.24 4.93
C ALA A 520 -42.76 -36.04 3.48
N ALA A 521 -42.25 -35.02 2.78
CA ALA A 521 -42.61 -34.76 1.39
C ALA A 521 -42.22 -35.91 0.46
N ASN A 522 -41.07 -36.54 0.69
CA ASN A 522 -40.61 -37.70 -0.08
C ASN A 522 -41.58 -38.89 0.07
N THR A 523 -41.95 -39.23 1.32
CA THR A 523 -42.89 -40.33 1.59
C THR A 523 -44.29 -40.05 1.01
N ALA A 524 -44.80 -38.84 1.20
CA ALA A 524 -46.10 -38.43 0.68
C ALA A 524 -46.13 -38.41 -0.86
N TYR A 525 -45.05 -37.98 -1.51
CA TYR A 525 -44.95 -38.02 -2.97
C TYR A 525 -44.89 -39.45 -3.51
N GLN A 526 -44.16 -40.34 -2.84
CA GLN A 526 -44.12 -41.75 -3.21
C GLN A 526 -45.51 -42.38 -3.11
N ALA A 527 -46.25 -42.08 -2.05
CA ALA A 527 -47.65 -42.48 -1.85
C ALA A 527 -48.68 -41.71 -2.70
N ALA A 528 -48.24 -40.80 -3.59
CA ALA A 528 -49.10 -39.96 -4.43
C ALA A 528 -50.09 -39.05 -3.67
N GLN A 529 -49.77 -38.70 -2.42
CA GLN A 529 -50.58 -37.83 -1.56
C GLN A 529 -50.31 -36.34 -1.79
N ILE A 530 -49.12 -35.98 -2.28
CA ILE A 530 -48.76 -34.62 -2.68
C ILE A 530 -48.28 -34.58 -4.14
N ASP A 531 -48.31 -33.39 -4.74
CA ASP A 531 -47.79 -33.18 -6.08
C ASP A 531 -46.26 -33.05 -6.10
N PHE A 532 -45.68 -33.14 -7.30
CA PHE A 532 -44.23 -33.07 -7.48
C PHE A 532 -43.64 -31.71 -7.10
N LEU A 533 -44.42 -30.63 -7.28
CA LEU A 533 -43.99 -29.27 -6.97
C LEU A 533 -43.78 -29.10 -5.46
N SER A 534 -44.71 -29.59 -4.63
CA SER A 534 -44.57 -29.56 -3.17
C SER A 534 -43.32 -30.28 -2.68
N PHE A 535 -42.99 -31.43 -3.27
CA PHE A 535 -41.73 -32.14 -2.98
C PHE A 535 -40.51 -31.29 -3.35
N LEU A 536 -40.50 -30.72 -4.56
CA LEU A 536 -39.39 -29.91 -5.05
C LEU A 536 -39.17 -28.66 -4.19
N ASP A 537 -40.24 -28.04 -3.69
CA ASP A 537 -40.15 -26.88 -2.82
C ASP A 537 -39.58 -27.22 -1.44
N ALA A 538 -39.92 -28.38 -0.87
CA ALA A 538 -39.28 -28.88 0.35
C ALA A 538 -37.77 -29.10 0.13
N GLN A 539 -37.37 -29.67 -1.00
CA GLN A 539 -35.97 -29.90 -1.37
C GLN A 539 -35.21 -28.58 -1.54
N ARG A 540 -35.77 -27.62 -2.29
CA ARG A 540 -35.19 -26.29 -2.49
C ARG A 540 -35.02 -25.54 -1.16
N THR A 541 -35.99 -25.67 -0.26
CA THR A 541 -35.93 -25.07 1.07
C THR A 541 -34.74 -25.62 1.86
N LEU A 542 -34.57 -26.95 1.91
CA LEU A 542 -33.43 -27.57 2.58
C LEU A 542 -32.10 -27.14 1.95
N LEU A 543 -31.99 -27.15 0.62
CA LEU A 543 -30.79 -26.72 -0.09
C LEU A 543 -30.41 -25.29 0.26
N THR A 544 -31.38 -24.38 0.19
CA THR A 544 -31.18 -22.95 0.49
C THR A 544 -30.68 -22.78 1.93
N LEU A 545 -31.31 -23.45 2.89
CA LEU A 545 -30.91 -23.37 4.30
C LEU A 545 -29.50 -23.93 4.56
N ARG A 546 -29.09 -25.00 3.86
CA ARG A 546 -27.72 -25.54 3.95
C ARG A 546 -26.68 -24.56 3.43
N ILE A 547 -26.97 -23.87 2.31
CA ILE A 547 -26.07 -22.85 1.76
C ILE A 547 -26.01 -21.62 2.68
N GLU A 548 -27.14 -21.14 3.19
CA GLU A 548 -27.20 -19.99 4.10
C GLU A 548 -26.51 -20.25 5.44
N GLU A 549 -26.54 -21.49 5.94
CA GLU A 549 -25.78 -21.87 7.13
C GLU A 549 -24.27 -21.79 6.90
N GLN A 550 -23.78 -22.32 5.78
CA GLN A 550 -22.35 -22.20 5.42
C GLN A 550 -21.95 -20.75 5.15
N ARG A 551 -22.85 -19.94 4.57
CA ARG A 551 -22.64 -18.50 4.39
C ARG A 551 -22.50 -17.79 5.74
N ALA A 552 -23.39 -18.09 6.69
CA ALA A 552 -23.32 -17.51 8.03
C ALA A 552 -22.04 -17.91 8.78
N SER A 553 -21.56 -19.16 8.62
CA SER A 553 -20.27 -19.62 9.15
C SER A 553 -19.09 -18.83 8.57
N ARG A 554 -19.04 -18.66 7.24
CA ARG A 554 -18.04 -17.80 6.59
C ARG A 554 -18.09 -16.36 7.11
N ASP A 555 -19.28 -15.76 7.16
CA ASP A 555 -19.47 -14.36 7.56
C ASP A 555 -19.02 -14.15 9.02
N TYR A 556 -19.22 -15.13 9.89
CA TYR A 556 -18.70 -15.13 11.26
C TYR A 556 -17.18 -15.00 11.28
N HIS A 557 -16.48 -15.87 10.57
CA HIS A 557 -15.02 -15.86 10.50
C HIS A 557 -14.44 -14.61 9.82
N GLN A 558 -15.14 -14.09 8.80
CA GLN A 558 -14.74 -12.84 8.15
C GLN A 558 -14.87 -11.63 9.08
N HIS A 559 -15.98 -11.53 9.81
CA HIS A 559 -16.14 -10.47 10.81
C HIS A 559 -15.16 -10.59 11.98
N LEU A 560 -14.86 -11.81 12.43
CA LEU A 560 -13.81 -12.04 13.43
C LEU A 560 -12.45 -11.55 12.93
N THR A 561 -12.08 -11.90 11.70
CA THR A 561 -10.82 -11.46 11.08
C THR A 561 -10.74 -9.94 10.97
N GLN A 562 -11.83 -9.30 10.53
CA GLN A 562 -11.91 -7.84 10.40
C GLN A 562 -11.87 -7.15 11.78
N LEU A 563 -12.43 -7.79 12.81
CA LEU A 563 -12.35 -7.30 14.18
C LEU A 563 -10.92 -7.38 14.72
N GLU A 564 -10.23 -8.51 14.54
CA GLU A 564 -8.81 -8.67 14.89
C GLU A 564 -7.94 -7.61 14.17
N GLN A 565 -8.19 -7.41 12.86
CA GLN A 565 -7.49 -6.38 12.07
C GLN A 565 -7.74 -4.97 12.61
N ALA A 566 -8.98 -4.65 12.98
CA ALA A 566 -9.36 -3.32 13.47
C ALA A 566 -8.76 -3.00 14.85
N VAL A 567 -8.70 -4.00 15.74
CA VAL A 567 -8.07 -3.84 17.06
C VAL A 567 -6.54 -3.84 16.94
N GLY A 568 -5.99 -4.55 15.96
CA GLY A 568 -4.55 -4.66 15.73
C GLY A 568 -3.89 -5.77 16.53
N MET A 569 -4.66 -6.74 17.05
CA MET A 569 -4.15 -7.95 17.70
C MET A 569 -5.09 -9.13 17.48
N ILE A 570 -4.55 -10.34 17.58
CA ILE A 570 -5.38 -11.55 17.68
C ILE A 570 -6.08 -11.54 19.03
N LEU A 571 -7.40 -11.71 19.00
CA LEU A 571 -8.22 -11.74 20.21
C LEU A 571 -8.14 -13.11 20.88
N PRO A 572 -8.16 -13.18 22.23
CA PRO A 572 -8.25 -14.45 22.93
C PRO A 572 -9.62 -15.10 22.65
N LYS A 573 -9.59 -16.41 22.42
CA LYS A 573 -10.74 -17.20 21.99
C LYS A 573 -10.99 -18.37 22.93
N HIS A 574 -12.25 -18.77 23.03
CA HIS A 574 -12.64 -20.03 23.68
C HIS A 574 -13.41 -20.90 22.69
N PRO A 575 -13.17 -22.23 22.66
CA PRO A 575 -13.95 -23.13 21.83
C PRO A 575 -15.45 -23.01 22.17
N LEU A 576 -16.31 -22.97 21.14
CA LEU A 576 -17.76 -22.84 21.33
C LEU A 576 -18.40 -24.07 21.99
N ILE A 577 -17.67 -25.19 22.07
CA ILE A 577 -18.13 -26.46 22.64
C ILE A 577 -17.40 -26.70 23.96
N GLN A 578 -18.07 -26.45 25.09
CA GLN A 578 -17.82 -27.27 26.27
C GLN A 578 -18.41 -28.64 25.96
N LYS A 579 -17.56 -29.67 25.94
CA LYS A 579 -17.99 -31.07 25.88
C LYS A 579 -18.93 -31.39 27.04
#